data_AF-A0A6G9YMQ9-F1
#
_entry.id   AF-A0A6G9YMQ9-F1
#
_cell.length_a   1.000
_cell.length_b   1.000
_cell.length_c   1.000
_cell.angle_alpha   90.00
_cell.angle_beta   90.00
_cell.angle_gamma   90.00
#
_symmetry.space_group_name_H-M   'P 1'
#
loop_
_entity.id
_entity.type
_entity.pdbx_description
1 polymer ?
#
loop_
_entity_poly.entity_id
_entity_poly.type
_entity_poly.pdbx_seq_one_letter_code
_entity_poly.pdbx_strand_id
1 'polypeptide(L)'
;MAEWLPTPPMRDDVRTRRSAARRRKSHPMSAEDLEKYETEMELSLYREYKDIVGQFSYVVETERRFYLANSVELRPQNADGEVYFEVRMSDAWVWDMYRPARFVKHVRVITFKDVNIEELEKPDLRLPE
;
A
#
# COMPACT_ATOMS: atom_id res chain seq x y z
N MET A 1 -20.53 6.47 7.25
CA MET A 1 -19.14 6.36 7.75
C MET A 1 -18.34 5.40 6.87
N ALA A 2 -18.33 5.59 5.54
CA ALA A 2 -17.72 4.67 4.58
C ALA A 2 -17.20 5.41 3.33
N GLU A 3 -16.50 6.54 3.53
CA GLU A 3 -16.02 7.40 2.43
C GLU A 3 -14.50 7.53 2.32
N TRP A 4 -13.71 6.78 3.10
CA TRP A 4 -12.25 6.96 3.20
C TRP A 4 -11.41 5.71 2.89
N LEU A 5 -11.98 4.70 2.21
CA LEU A 5 -11.14 3.60 1.70
C LEU A 5 -10.53 4.01 0.35
N PRO A 6 -9.20 4.15 0.23
CA PRO A 6 -8.57 4.50 -1.04
C PRO A 6 -8.76 3.38 -2.06
N THR A 7 -9.12 3.76 -3.29
CA THR A 7 -9.31 2.83 -4.40
C THR A 7 -7.95 2.31 -4.90
N PRO A 8 -7.74 0.98 -5.00
CA PRO A 8 -6.48 0.43 -5.48
C PRO A 8 -6.27 0.70 -6.98
N PRO A 9 -5.02 0.88 -7.46
CA PRO A 9 -4.75 1.22 -8.84
C PRO A 9 -5.03 0.04 -9.79
N MET A 10 -5.80 0.34 -10.84
CA MET A 10 -6.20 -0.57 -11.92
C MET A 10 -4.98 -1.02 -12.74
N ARG A 11 -4.83 -2.34 -12.96
CA ARG A 11 -3.68 -2.92 -13.69
C ARG A 11 -3.89 -2.89 -15.20
N ASP A 12 -2.88 -2.42 -15.94
CA ASP A 12 -2.78 -2.58 -17.40
C ASP A 12 -2.42 -4.03 -17.77
N ASP A 13 -3.15 -4.58 -18.74
CA ASP A 13 -3.06 -5.96 -19.21
C ASP A 13 -2.13 -6.07 -20.45
N VAL A 14 -1.03 -6.82 -20.33
CA VAL A 14 -0.11 -7.13 -21.44
C VAL A 14 0.13 -8.65 -21.54
N ARG A 15 -0.79 -9.31 -22.27
CA ARG A 15 -0.63 -10.31 -23.35
C ARG A 15 0.63 -11.23 -23.43
N THR A 16 0.37 -12.55 -23.53
CA THR A 16 0.75 -13.49 -24.63
C THR A 16 1.57 -14.77 -24.30
N ARG A 17 0.86 -15.92 -24.40
CA ARG A 17 1.13 -17.28 -24.97
C ARG A 17 2.25 -18.24 -24.47
N ARG A 18 1.72 -19.44 -24.12
CA ARG A 18 2.06 -20.85 -24.47
C ARG A 18 3.40 -21.48 -24.01
N SER A 19 3.30 -22.58 -23.25
CA SER A 19 3.45 -23.97 -23.74
C SER A 19 3.33 -25.00 -22.59
N ALA A 20 2.95 -26.24 -22.92
CA ALA A 20 2.40 -27.25 -22.02
C ALA A 20 3.39 -28.38 -21.66
N ALA A 21 3.38 -28.84 -20.40
CA ALA A 21 3.67 -30.24 -20.04
C ALA A 21 3.35 -30.55 -18.56
N ARG A 22 2.80 -31.76 -18.34
CA ARG A 22 2.69 -32.52 -17.07
C ARG A 22 1.48 -32.20 -16.18
N ARG A 23 0.36 -32.88 -16.47
CA ARG A 23 -0.85 -32.95 -15.63
C ARG A 23 -0.56 -33.70 -14.31
N ARG A 24 -0.05 -32.99 -13.31
CA ARG A 24 -0.61 -33.15 -11.96
C ARG A 24 -2.07 -32.72 -12.08
N LYS A 25 -3.02 -33.46 -11.49
CA LYS A 25 -4.35 -32.91 -11.24
C LYS A 25 -4.18 -31.82 -10.16
N SER A 26 -3.60 -30.67 -10.51
CA SER A 26 -3.97 -29.45 -9.84
C SER A 26 -5.44 -29.29 -10.16
N HIS A 27 -6.31 -29.30 -9.15
CA HIS A 27 -7.57 -28.61 -9.33
C HIS A 27 -7.18 -27.21 -9.80
N PRO A 28 -7.56 -26.77 -11.02
CA PRO A 28 -7.53 -25.35 -11.27
C PRO A 28 -8.37 -24.76 -10.14
N MET A 29 -7.78 -23.91 -9.28
CA MET A 29 -8.57 -23.20 -8.28
C MET A 29 -9.76 -22.63 -9.04
N SER A 30 -10.97 -22.97 -8.60
CA SER A 30 -12.17 -22.52 -9.28
C SER A 30 -12.19 -20.99 -9.23
N ALA A 31 -12.94 -20.35 -10.14
CA ALA A 31 -13.11 -18.90 -10.08
C ALA A 31 -13.61 -18.44 -8.69
N GLU A 32 -14.45 -19.27 -8.06
CA GLU A 32 -14.94 -19.08 -6.70
C GLU A 32 -13.85 -19.21 -5.62
N ASP A 33 -12.92 -20.18 -5.76
CA ASP A 33 -11.78 -20.31 -4.85
C ASP A 33 -10.82 -19.11 -4.95
N LEU A 34 -10.63 -18.58 -6.17
CA LEU A 34 -9.80 -17.41 -6.42
C LEU A 34 -10.43 -16.14 -5.82
N GLU A 35 -11.72 -15.92 -6.06
CA GLU A 35 -12.46 -14.79 -5.51
C GLU A 35 -12.48 -14.82 -3.98
N LYS A 36 -12.68 -16.01 -3.40
CA LYS A 36 -12.62 -16.20 -1.95
C LYS A 36 -11.23 -15.89 -1.40
N TYR A 37 -10.17 -16.35 -2.07
CA TYR A 37 -8.80 -16.06 -1.67
C TYR A 37 -8.49 -14.56 -1.71
N GLU A 38 -8.91 -13.86 -2.76
CA GLU A 38 -8.75 -12.40 -2.89
C GLU A 38 -9.48 -11.66 -1.76
N THR A 39 -10.73 -12.03 -1.50
CA THR A 39 -11.55 -11.47 -0.41
C THR A 39 -10.89 -11.66 0.96
N GLU A 40 -10.35 -12.85 1.22
CA GLU A 40 -9.66 -13.15 2.48
C GLU A 40 -8.38 -12.30 2.65
N MET A 41 -7.62 -12.08 1.57
CA MET A 41 -6.43 -11.22 1.61
C MET A 41 -6.79 -9.76 1.86
N GLU A 42 -7.84 -9.24 1.23
CA GLU A 42 -8.31 -7.87 1.45
C GLU A 42 -8.80 -7.66 2.89
N LEU A 43 -9.58 -8.60 3.41
CA LEU A 43 -10.06 -8.56 4.79
C LEU A 43 -8.90 -8.60 5.79
N SER A 44 -7.88 -9.41 5.51
CA SER A 44 -6.66 -9.48 6.33
C SER A 44 -5.91 -8.14 6.33
N LEU A 45 -5.73 -7.52 5.16
CA LEU A 45 -5.07 -6.22 5.04
C LEU A 45 -5.84 -5.11 5.79
N TYR A 46 -7.17 -5.10 5.67
CA TYR A 46 -8.02 -4.14 6.37
C TYR A 46 -7.93 -4.28 7.90
N ARG A 47 -7.94 -5.52 8.41
CA ARG A 47 -7.79 -5.79 9.85
C ARG A 47 -6.45 -5.30 10.37
N GLU A 48 -5.35 -5.64 9.67
CA GLU A 48 -4.03 -5.17 10.05
C GLU A 48 -3.97 -3.64 10.10
N TYR A 49 -4.49 -2.95 9.08
CA TYR A 49 -4.57 -1.49 9.07
C TYR A 49 -5.31 -0.95 10.30
N LYS A 50 -6.49 -1.49 10.61
CA LYS A 50 -7.30 -1.06 11.77
C LYS A 50 -6.55 -1.23 13.08
N ASP A 51 -5.73 -2.27 13.21
CA ASP A 51 -4.98 -2.57 14.43
C ASP A 51 -3.76 -1.65 14.62
N ILE A 52 -3.17 -1.17 13.53
CA ILE A 52 -1.89 -0.44 13.59
C ILE A 52 -2.01 1.06 13.29
N VAL A 53 -3.09 1.53 12.66
CA VAL A 53 -3.20 2.92 12.18
C VAL A 53 -2.91 3.96 13.27
N GLY A 54 -3.37 3.72 14.49
CA GLY A 54 -3.12 4.61 15.64
C GLY A 54 -1.67 4.67 16.13
N GLN A 55 -0.77 3.83 15.59
CA GLN A 55 0.66 3.80 15.91
C GLN A 55 1.49 4.69 14.98
N PHE A 56 0.87 5.28 13.95
CA PHE A 56 1.54 6.11 12.95
C PHE A 56 1.14 7.57 13.06
N SER A 57 2.00 8.45 12.56
CA SER A 57 1.79 9.90 12.63
C SER A 57 1.30 10.48 11.29
N TYR A 58 1.57 9.81 10.17
CA TYR A 58 1.25 10.31 8.84
C TYR A 58 0.59 9.26 7.96
N VAL A 59 -0.33 9.73 7.12
CA VAL A 59 -0.75 9.08 5.89
C VAL A 59 -0.01 9.73 4.73
N VAL A 60 0.58 8.90 3.86
CA VAL A 60 1.28 9.36 2.66
C VAL A 60 0.74 8.61 1.45
N GLU A 61 0.13 9.35 0.52
CA GLU A 61 -0.37 8.79 -0.73
C GLU A 61 0.46 9.28 -1.91
N THR A 62 0.74 8.33 -2.79
CA THR A 62 1.45 8.54 -4.05
C THR A 62 0.61 7.91 -5.16
N GLU A 63 0.93 8.21 -6.41
CA GLU A 63 0.21 7.66 -7.57
C GLU A 63 0.07 6.12 -7.59
N ARG A 64 0.96 5.39 -6.89
CA ARG A 64 0.98 3.92 -6.89
C ARG A 64 0.60 3.28 -5.56
N ARG A 65 0.77 3.99 -4.45
CA ARG A 65 0.79 3.40 -3.11
C ARG A 65 0.37 4.37 -2.04
N PHE A 66 -0.28 3.80 -1.04
CA PHE A 66 -0.61 4.37 0.25
C PHE A 66 0.35 3.85 1.31
N TYR A 67 0.79 4.74 2.20
CA TYR A 67 1.64 4.43 3.32
C TYR A 67 1.10 5.04 4.62
N LEU A 68 1.34 4.33 5.71
CA LEU A 68 1.42 4.92 7.03
C LEU A 68 2.89 5.14 7.36
N ALA A 69 3.26 6.25 7.99
CA ALA A 69 4.64 6.54 8.37
C ALA A 69 4.71 7.33 9.69
N ASN A 70 5.81 7.19 10.42
CA ASN A 70 6.07 8.02 11.61
C ASN A 70 6.92 9.26 11.32
N SER A 71 7.63 9.26 10.19
CA SER A 71 8.30 10.45 9.68
C SER A 71 8.24 10.45 8.17
N VAL A 72 8.03 11.63 7.60
CA VAL A 72 7.99 11.88 6.16
C VAL A 72 8.72 13.18 5.85
N GLU A 73 9.49 13.17 4.77
CA GLU A 73 10.17 14.33 4.23
C GLU A 73 9.97 14.37 2.72
N LEU A 74 9.38 15.45 2.21
CA LEU A 74 9.24 15.70 0.79
C LEU A 74 10.30 16.70 0.32
N ARG A 75 11.13 16.28 -0.62
CA ARG A 75 12.22 17.09 -1.19
C ARG A 75 11.93 17.38 -2.65
N PRO A 76 11.66 18.63 -3.04
CA PRO A 76 11.63 19.01 -4.44
C PRO A 76 13.06 18.96 -5.00
N GLN A 77 13.19 18.40 -6.19
CA GLN A 77 14.45 18.32 -6.94
C GLN A 77 14.25 18.96 -8.31
N ASN A 78 15.27 19.69 -8.77
CA ASN A 78 15.31 20.27 -10.09
C ASN A 78 16.43 19.57 -10.87
N ALA A 79 16.09 18.92 -11.98
CA ALA A 79 17.05 18.33 -12.90
C ALA A 79 16.67 18.73 -14.33
N ASP A 80 17.59 19.41 -15.02
CA ASP A 80 17.46 19.75 -16.44
C ASP A 80 16.15 20.44 -16.85
N GLY A 81 15.59 21.26 -15.95
CA GLY A 81 14.35 22.00 -16.17
C GLY A 81 13.07 21.26 -15.77
N GLU A 82 13.18 20.01 -15.33
CA GLU A 82 12.06 19.25 -14.79
C GLU A 82 12.11 19.21 -13.25
N VAL A 83 10.94 19.34 -12.63
CA VAL A 83 10.74 19.22 -11.18
C VAL A 83 10.25 17.82 -10.88
N TYR A 84 10.90 17.14 -9.94
CA TYR A 84 10.37 15.91 -9.34
C TYR A 84 10.44 15.97 -7.82
N PHE A 85 9.67 15.11 -7.17
CA PHE A 85 9.63 15.00 -5.72
C PHE A 85 10.29 13.71 -5.28
N GLU A 86 11.20 13.83 -4.31
CA GLU A 86 11.72 12.71 -3.56
C GLU A 86 11.04 12.69 -2.19
N VAL A 87 10.26 11.64 -1.92
CA VAL A 87 9.60 11.41 -0.64
C VAL A 87 10.38 10.37 0.13
N ARG A 88 10.85 10.74 1.32
CA ARG A 88 11.54 9.84 2.25
C ARG A 88 10.62 9.58 3.43
N MET A 89 10.43 8.32 3.78
CA MET A 89 9.68 7.93 4.97
C MET A 89 10.51 6.97 5.82
N SER A 90 10.30 7.02 7.14
CA SER A 90 10.84 6.03 8.07
C SER A 90 9.75 5.45 8.96
N ASP A 91 10.00 4.22 9.41
CA ASP A 91 9.06 3.42 10.19
C ASP A 91 7.68 3.44 9.53
N ALA A 92 7.64 2.86 8.33
CA ALA A 92 6.50 2.93 7.46
C ALA A 92 5.83 1.56 7.28
N TRP A 93 4.54 1.60 7.04
CA TRP A 93 3.75 0.45 6.62
C TRP A 93 3.12 0.74 5.27
N VAL A 94 3.17 -0.22 4.36
CA VAL A 94 2.63 -0.07 2.99
C VAL A 94 1.33 -0.84 2.83
N TRP A 95 0.31 -0.19 2.27
CA TRP A 95 -0.93 -0.85 1.87
C TRP A 95 -0.70 -1.67 0.61
N ASP A 96 -0.25 -2.93 0.77
CA ASP A 96 0.06 -3.84 -0.33
C ASP A 96 -0.32 -5.29 0.04
N MET A 97 -1.36 -5.80 -0.60
CA MET A 97 -1.89 -7.16 -0.35
C MET A 97 -0.93 -8.27 -0.76
N TYR A 98 0.04 -7.98 -1.65
CA TYR A 98 0.96 -8.98 -2.19
C TYR A 98 2.26 -9.11 -1.41
N ARG A 99 2.46 -8.29 -0.37
CA ARG A 99 3.65 -8.34 0.47
C ARG A 99 3.45 -9.26 1.67
N PRO A 100 4.37 -10.20 1.92
CA PRO A 100 4.34 -11.01 3.14
C PRO A 100 4.67 -10.21 4.40
N ALA A 101 5.43 -9.11 4.27
CA ALA A 101 5.72 -8.16 5.34
C ALA A 101 5.54 -6.73 4.82
N ARG A 102 4.69 -5.95 5.50
CA ARG A 102 4.33 -4.58 5.10
C ARG A 102 5.05 -3.49 5.88
N PHE A 103 5.68 -3.82 7.01
CA PHE A 103 6.55 -2.91 7.74
C PHE A 103 7.91 -2.77 7.06
N VAL A 104 8.32 -1.53 6.83
CA VAL A 104 9.55 -1.16 6.14
C VAL A 104 10.23 -0.03 6.92
N LYS A 105 11.51 -0.21 7.24
CA LYS A 105 12.29 0.77 8.03
C LYS A 105 12.46 2.10 7.31
N HIS A 106 12.75 2.04 6.01
CA HIS A 106 12.97 3.22 5.17
C HIS A 106 12.30 3.02 3.82
N VAL A 107 11.60 4.04 3.34
CA VAL A 107 11.01 4.09 2.01
C VAL A 107 11.48 5.36 1.32
N ARG A 108 11.83 5.23 0.04
CA ARG A 108 12.16 6.35 -0.83
C ARG A 108 11.30 6.23 -2.09
N VAL A 109 10.47 7.22 -2.34
CA VAL A 109 9.66 7.33 -3.56
C VAL A 109 10.19 8.52 -4.37
N ILE A 110 10.35 8.33 -5.68
CA ILE A 110 10.64 9.38 -6.63
C ILE A 110 9.45 9.45 -7.56
N THR A 111 8.82 10.62 -7.66
CA THR A 111 7.65 10.81 -8.53
C THR A 111 7.62 12.21 -9.12
N PHE A 112 6.99 12.32 -10.29
CA PHE A 112 6.66 13.58 -10.96
C PHE A 112 5.18 13.96 -10.73
N LYS A 113 4.46 13.15 -9.94
CA LYS A 113 3.06 13.37 -9.58
C LYS A 113 2.94 14.01 -8.21
N ASP A 114 1.70 14.33 -7.88
CA ASP A 114 1.31 14.75 -6.55
C ASP A 114 1.61 13.67 -5.50
N VAL A 115 1.86 14.16 -4.30
CA VAL A 115 2.04 13.37 -3.09
C VAL A 115 1.15 14.01 -2.05
N ASN A 116 0.16 13.27 -1.56
CA ASN A 116 -0.67 13.72 -0.45
C ASN A 116 0.00 13.30 0.86
N ILE A 117 0.12 14.23 1.79
CA ILE A 117 0.72 13.98 3.11
C ILE A 117 -0.24 14.56 4.15
N GLU A 118 -0.81 13.69 4.96
CA GLU A 118 -1.74 14.06 6.02
C GLU A 118 -1.18 13.64 7.37
N GLU A 119 -1.23 14.54 8.36
CA GLU A 119 -0.93 14.21 9.74
C GLU A 119 -2.18 13.62 10.40
N LEU A 120 -2.03 12.45 11.01
CA LEU A 120 -3.11 11.77 11.71
C LEU A 120 -3.29 12.39 13.09
N GLU A 121 -4.55 12.62 13.48
CA GLU A 121 -4.87 12.92 14.87
C GLU A 121 -4.46 11.74 15.75
N LYS A 122 -3.59 12.02 16.73
CA LYS A 122 -3.22 11.01 17.71
C LYS A 122 -4.43 10.79 18.62
N PRO A 123 -4.90 9.54 18.80
CA PRO A 123 -5.94 9.29 19.78
C PRO A 123 -5.45 9.77 21.15
N ASP A 124 -6.26 10.58 21.83
CA ASP A 124 -5.97 11.03 23.20
C ASP A 124 -5.61 9.80 24.04
N LEU A 125 -4.38 9.81 24.56
CA LEU A 125 -3.85 8.71 25.34
C LEU A 125 -4.62 8.62 26.66
N ARG A 126 -5.77 7.93 26.67
CA ARG A 126 -6.48 7.58 27.89
C ARG A 126 -5.68 6.49 28.58
N LEU A 127 -4.88 6.89 29.58
CA LEU A 127 -4.29 5.95 30.52
C LEU A 127 -5.43 5.18 31.19
N PRO A 128 -5.40 3.84 31.23
CA PRO A 128 -6.30 3.07 32.07
C PRO A 128 -6.13 3.51 33.54
N GLU A 129 -7.23 3.66 34.28
CA GLU A 129 -7.18 3.80 35.75
C GLU A 129 -6.57 2.57 36.42
#